data_AF-A0A9E5C3F5-F1
#
_entry.id   AF-A0A9E5C3F5-F1
#
_cell.length_a   1.000
_cell.length_b   1.000
_cell.length_c   1.000
_cell.angle_alpha   90.00
_cell.angle_beta   90.00
_cell.angle_gamma   90.00
#
_symmetry.space_group_name_H-M   'P 1'
#
loop_
_entity.id
_entity.type
_entity.pdbx_description
1 polymer ?
#
loop_
_entity_poly.entity_id
_entity_poly.type
_entity_poly.pdbx_seq_one_letter_code
_entity_poly.pdbx_strand_id
1 'polypeptide(L)'
;MSDKPRKRLAFLALVGAILACTLPGSSSPTPFVIPTVDVTLTAMSSENATPIPTEPSPIRLGPGPSATPTVILGASPVVFTPVAGGTTTPISTDTRSNGIPVEAAFLDSPPTVDGDLSEWSSSTFTANHIVFGASNWSGASDASSVFYIGWTNEALYVAIKVMDDTLVQVSSGGLIYKGDEVELQLDTDLEGDFFSNILSSDDHQIGLSPGNFGNLSTESWRWYPRVTRGPLSAITIRAKSRSDGYDLEAKIPWSVFGVTPSAGARYGFALSVSDNDLKGAPVQQSMISSVSSRTLTNPTTWGTLILGP
;
A
#
# COMPACT_ATOMS: atom_id res chain seq x y z
N MET A 1 -55.48 12.15 72.63
CA MET A 1 -54.17 12.39 71.99
C MET A 1 -54.45 12.78 70.55
N SER A 2 -54.71 14.06 70.33
CA SER A 2 -53.75 15.12 69.99
C SER A 2 -53.40 15.11 68.50
N ASP A 3 -54.12 16.01 67.84
CA ASP A 3 -53.67 16.97 66.83
C ASP A 3 -53.68 16.66 65.32
N LYS A 4 -54.30 17.66 64.67
CA LYS A 4 -54.58 17.94 63.25
C LYS A 4 -53.28 18.44 62.55
N PRO A 5 -53.28 18.96 61.30
CA PRO A 5 -54.13 18.72 60.12
C PRO A 5 -53.37 18.75 58.74
N ARG A 6 -54.14 18.53 57.66
CA ARG A 6 -54.17 19.29 56.37
C ARG A 6 -53.07 19.12 55.28
N LYS A 7 -53.61 18.74 54.10
CA LYS A 7 -53.59 19.43 52.79
C LYS A 7 -52.52 19.09 51.72
N ARG A 8 -53.10 18.90 50.53
CA ARG A 8 -52.56 18.70 49.17
C ARG A 8 -51.70 19.87 48.67
N LEU A 9 -50.71 19.59 47.82
CA LEU A 9 -50.14 20.46 46.76
C LEU A 9 -49.21 19.56 45.90
N ALA A 10 -49.44 19.28 44.61
CA ALA A 10 -49.45 20.10 43.38
C ALA A 10 -48.16 19.89 42.55
N PHE A 11 -48.39 19.61 41.25
CA PHE A 11 -47.47 19.63 40.11
C PHE A 11 -46.53 20.85 40.09
N LEU A 12 -45.28 20.70 39.60
CA LEU A 12 -44.82 21.38 38.36
C LEU A 12 -43.41 20.94 37.94
N ALA A 13 -43.24 20.72 36.63
CA ALA A 13 -41.98 20.55 35.94
C ALA A 13 -41.16 21.84 35.95
N LEU A 14 -39.83 21.72 36.08
CA LEU A 14 -38.90 22.85 35.97
C LEU A 14 -38.00 22.66 34.75
N VAL A 15 -38.27 23.45 33.72
CA VAL A 15 -37.36 23.78 32.61
C VAL A 15 -36.38 24.84 33.14
N GLY A 16 -35.08 24.55 33.10
CA GLY A 16 -34.01 25.49 33.46
C GLY A 16 -33.31 26.02 32.21
N ALA A 17 -33.58 27.28 31.85
CA ALA A 17 -32.88 28.02 30.81
C ALA A 17 -31.48 28.44 31.28
N ILE A 18 -30.46 28.25 30.44
CA ILE A 18 -29.11 28.76 30.66
C ILE A 18 -29.06 30.20 30.15
N LEU A 19 -29.05 31.17 31.07
CA LEU A 19 -28.66 32.55 30.77
C LEU A 19 -27.14 32.64 30.66
N ALA A 20 -26.64 33.08 29.51
CA ALA A 20 -25.28 33.58 29.38
C ALA A 20 -25.22 34.99 30.01
N CYS A 21 -24.53 35.11 31.15
CA CYS A 21 -24.17 36.41 31.73
C CYS A 21 -23.05 37.05 30.92
N THR A 22 -23.31 38.22 30.33
CA THR A 22 -22.29 39.14 29.83
C THR A 22 -21.80 40.01 31.00
N LEU A 23 -20.59 39.77 31.50
CA LEU A 23 -19.94 40.65 32.47
C LEU A 23 -19.41 41.92 31.76
N PRO A 24 -19.70 43.13 32.28
CA PRO A 24 -19.07 44.35 31.81
C PRO A 24 -17.69 44.51 32.46
N GLY A 25 -16.63 44.40 31.66
CA GLY A 25 -15.24 44.64 32.14
C GLY A 25 -14.13 43.85 31.44
N SER A 26 -14.44 42.88 30.57
CA SER A 26 -13.43 42.19 29.77
C SER A 26 -13.28 42.87 28.41
N SER A 27 -12.09 43.38 28.11
CA SER A 27 -11.71 43.82 26.77
C SER A 27 -11.95 42.71 25.74
N SER A 28 -12.66 43.03 24.66
CA SER A 28 -12.88 42.14 23.53
C SER A 28 -11.52 41.62 23.02
N PRO A 29 -11.33 40.31 22.81
CA PRO A 29 -10.06 39.83 22.25
C PRO A 29 -9.90 40.42 20.85
N THR A 30 -8.78 41.11 20.65
CA THR A 30 -8.35 41.65 19.37
C THR A 30 -8.39 40.52 18.33
N PRO A 31 -8.97 40.72 17.13
CA PRO A 31 -8.93 39.69 16.10
C PRO A 31 -7.46 39.41 15.74
N PHE A 32 -7.05 38.15 15.90
CA PHE A 32 -5.74 37.68 15.45
C PHE A 32 -5.66 37.86 13.93
N VAL A 33 -4.71 38.69 13.49
CA VAL A 33 -4.29 38.77 12.09
C VAL A 33 -3.45 37.51 11.83
N ILE A 34 -3.99 36.58 11.05
CA ILE A 34 -3.22 35.46 10.51
C ILE A 34 -2.32 36.04 9.41
N PRO A 35 -0.99 35.97 9.50
CA PRO A 35 -0.17 36.22 8.33
C PRO A 35 -0.41 35.09 7.33
N THR A 36 -0.96 35.42 6.16
CA THR A 36 -0.96 34.51 5.02
C THR A 36 0.49 34.23 4.66
N VAL A 37 1.01 33.08 5.09
CA VAL A 37 2.27 32.58 4.57
C VAL A 37 1.95 31.98 3.21
N ASP A 38 2.26 32.74 2.17
CA ASP A 38 2.39 32.24 0.80
C ASP A 38 3.60 31.29 0.78
N VAL A 39 3.37 30.01 1.11
CA VAL A 39 4.39 28.98 0.90
C VAL A 39 4.26 28.53 -0.54
N THR A 40 5.05 29.16 -1.41
CA THR A 40 5.37 28.60 -2.72
C THR A 40 5.89 27.19 -2.53
N LEU A 41 5.10 26.21 -2.98
CA LEU A 41 5.48 24.81 -3.02
C LEU A 41 6.59 24.66 -4.08
N THR A 42 7.85 24.88 -3.68
CA THR A 42 9.01 24.50 -4.49
C THR A 42 9.08 22.98 -4.48
N ALA A 43 8.33 22.36 -5.39
CA ALA A 43 8.50 20.97 -5.75
C ALA A 43 9.91 20.81 -6.34
N MET A 44 10.72 20.00 -5.68
CA MET A 44 11.88 19.34 -6.25
C MET A 44 11.38 18.34 -7.30
N SER A 45 11.03 18.85 -8.48
CA SER A 45 10.85 18.07 -9.70
C SER A 45 12.00 18.40 -10.63
N SER A 46 13.08 17.62 -10.57
CA SER A 46 14.08 17.60 -11.62
C SER A 46 13.56 16.75 -12.78
N GLU A 47 12.69 17.32 -13.61
CA GLU A 47 12.49 16.83 -14.97
C GLU A 47 13.16 17.81 -15.93
N ASN A 48 14.22 17.32 -16.57
CA ASN A 48 14.91 17.99 -17.65
C ASN A 48 13.98 17.99 -18.89
N ALA A 49 13.16 19.03 -19.03
CA ALA A 49 12.33 19.24 -20.20
C ALA A 49 13.22 19.45 -21.44
N THR A 50 13.22 18.48 -22.34
CA THR A 50 13.79 18.62 -23.69
C THR A 50 12.72 19.28 -24.57
N PRO A 51 13.05 20.27 -25.43
CA PRO A 51 12.04 20.95 -26.24
C PRO A 51 11.40 20.02 -27.27
N ILE A 52 10.07 20.10 -27.37
CA ILE A 52 9.23 19.46 -28.39
C ILE A 52 9.63 20.01 -29.78
N PRO A 53 9.93 19.16 -30.78
CA PRO A 53 10.09 19.61 -32.16
C PRO A 53 8.73 19.92 -32.78
N THR A 54 8.62 21.10 -33.39
CA THR A 54 7.50 21.53 -34.23
C THR A 54 7.26 20.56 -35.39
N GLU A 55 6.01 20.13 -35.55
CA GLU A 55 5.53 19.29 -36.65
C GLU A 55 5.64 20.03 -38.01
N PRO A 56 6.24 19.44 -39.06
CA PRO A 56 6.22 20.02 -40.39
C PRO A 56 4.95 19.60 -41.16
N SER A 57 4.35 20.58 -41.86
CA SER A 57 3.22 20.42 -42.78
C SER A 57 3.41 19.29 -43.83
N PRO A 58 2.33 18.69 -44.34
CA PRO A 58 2.42 17.57 -45.28
C PRO A 58 2.98 17.98 -46.65
N ILE A 59 4.02 17.27 -47.11
CA ILE A 59 4.59 17.40 -48.45
C ILE A 59 3.74 16.59 -49.45
N ARG A 60 3.22 17.26 -50.47
CA ARG A 60 2.55 16.65 -51.63
C ARG A 60 3.58 15.97 -52.53
N LEU A 61 3.56 14.63 -52.62
CA LEU A 61 4.35 13.87 -53.59
C LEU A 61 3.75 14.02 -54.99
N GLY A 62 4.53 14.57 -55.93
CA GLY A 62 4.26 14.48 -57.37
C GLY A 62 4.72 13.12 -57.93
N PRO A 63 4.26 12.71 -59.12
CA PRO A 63 4.63 11.42 -59.71
C PRO A 63 6.08 11.46 -60.22
N GLY A 64 6.95 10.65 -59.61
CA GLY A 64 8.32 10.39 -60.08
C GLY A 64 8.39 9.18 -61.02
N PRO A 65 9.37 9.12 -61.95
CA PRO A 65 9.39 8.15 -63.03
C PRO A 65 9.69 6.72 -62.58
N SER A 66 9.00 5.78 -63.23
CA SER A 66 9.17 4.33 -63.10
C SER A 66 10.57 3.90 -63.52
N ALA A 67 11.37 3.40 -62.57
CA ALA A 67 12.62 2.72 -62.86
C ALA A 67 12.36 1.21 -63.06
N THR A 68 12.57 0.73 -64.28
CA THR A 68 12.60 -0.70 -64.63
C THR A 68 13.83 -1.37 -64.00
N PRO A 69 13.73 -2.56 -63.38
CA PRO A 69 14.90 -3.25 -62.87
C PRO A 69 15.69 -3.90 -64.02
N THR A 70 16.97 -3.53 -64.15
CA THR A 70 17.95 -4.26 -64.96
C THR A 70 18.48 -5.44 -64.14
N VAL A 71 18.34 -6.65 -64.69
CA VAL A 71 18.86 -7.89 -64.10
C VAL A 71 20.38 -7.93 -64.24
N ILE A 72 21.11 -7.93 -63.12
CA ILE A 72 22.55 -8.26 -63.07
C ILE A 72 22.67 -9.73 -62.67
N LEU A 73 23.12 -10.58 -63.60
CA LEU A 73 23.48 -11.98 -63.35
C LEU A 73 24.92 -12.03 -62.81
N GLY A 74 25.11 -12.43 -61.54
CA GLY A 74 26.47 -12.72 -61.05
C GLY A 74 26.76 -12.76 -59.55
N ALA A 75 25.79 -12.84 -58.64
CA ALA A 75 26.08 -13.00 -57.20
C ALA A 75 25.81 -14.43 -56.72
N SER A 76 26.85 -15.13 -56.26
CA SER A 76 26.73 -16.40 -55.55
C SER A 76 25.86 -16.24 -54.30
N PRO A 77 25.03 -17.24 -53.94
CA PRO A 77 24.19 -17.14 -52.75
C PRO A 77 25.06 -17.09 -51.49
N VAL A 78 24.97 -15.98 -50.74
CA VAL A 78 25.48 -15.92 -49.37
C VAL A 78 24.54 -16.77 -48.52
N VAL A 79 25.01 -17.95 -48.14
CA VAL A 79 24.32 -18.81 -47.18
C VAL A 79 24.42 -18.14 -45.81
N PHE A 80 23.30 -17.59 -45.31
CA PHE A 80 23.18 -17.22 -43.92
C PHE A 80 23.06 -18.51 -43.10
N THR A 81 24.15 -18.93 -42.47
CA THR A 81 24.06 -19.92 -41.39
C THR A 81 23.28 -19.30 -40.23
N PRO A 82 22.17 -19.91 -39.76
CA PRO A 82 21.53 -19.46 -38.53
C PRO A 82 22.55 -19.59 -37.41
N VAL A 83 22.93 -18.47 -36.81
CA VAL A 83 23.66 -18.46 -35.54
C VAL A 83 22.73 -19.14 -34.54
N ALA A 84 23.18 -20.26 -33.97
CA ALA A 84 22.48 -20.94 -32.89
C ALA A 84 22.12 -19.90 -31.82
N GLY A 85 20.82 -19.78 -31.52
CA GLY A 85 20.32 -18.86 -30.50
C GLY A 85 21.10 -19.06 -29.22
N GLY A 86 21.61 -17.95 -28.66
CA GLY A 86 22.31 -17.99 -27.39
C GLY A 86 21.44 -18.69 -26.36
N THR A 87 21.99 -19.72 -25.72
CA THR A 87 21.37 -20.35 -24.57
C THR A 87 21.25 -19.29 -23.49
N THR A 88 20.06 -18.72 -23.30
CA THR A 88 19.78 -17.91 -22.12
C THR A 88 19.84 -18.85 -20.93
N THR A 89 20.89 -18.78 -20.13
CA THR A 89 20.89 -19.41 -18.81
C THR A 89 19.65 -18.88 -18.08
N PRO A 90 18.75 -19.75 -17.59
CA PRO A 90 17.58 -19.29 -16.84
C PRO A 90 18.07 -18.43 -15.67
N ILE A 91 17.46 -17.26 -15.50
CA ILE A 91 17.80 -16.36 -14.40
C ILE A 91 17.31 -17.06 -13.13
N SER A 92 18.22 -17.33 -12.20
CA SER A 92 17.82 -17.79 -10.87
C SER A 92 17.15 -16.62 -10.15
N THR A 93 15.85 -16.79 -9.88
CA THR A 93 15.06 -15.94 -8.99
C THR A 93 15.17 -16.40 -7.53
N ASP A 94 16.19 -17.23 -7.20
CA ASP A 94 16.35 -17.82 -5.87
C ASP A 94 16.62 -16.78 -4.80
N THR A 95 17.32 -15.70 -5.15
CA THR A 95 17.64 -14.61 -4.23
C THR A 95 17.75 -13.29 -4.98
N ARG A 96 16.89 -12.31 -4.67
CA ARG A 96 17.32 -10.91 -4.74
C ARG A 96 18.29 -10.65 -3.58
N SER A 97 19.25 -9.76 -3.73
CA SER A 97 20.19 -9.38 -2.65
C SER A 97 19.53 -8.67 -1.46
N ASN A 98 18.21 -8.49 -1.52
CA ASN A 98 17.45 -7.54 -0.72
C ASN A 98 16.82 -8.14 0.54
N GLY A 99 17.12 -9.40 0.87
CA GLY A 99 16.62 -10.02 2.10
C GLY A 99 16.53 -11.52 2.01
N ILE A 100 16.07 -12.13 3.10
CA ILE A 100 15.74 -13.56 3.14
C ILE A 100 14.38 -13.73 2.44
N PRO A 101 14.23 -14.69 1.52
CA PRO A 101 12.93 -14.99 0.93
C PRO A 101 11.88 -15.30 1.99
N VAL A 102 10.67 -14.81 1.76
CA VAL A 102 9.49 -15.13 2.55
C VAL A 102 8.86 -16.37 1.92
N GLU A 103 8.74 -17.44 2.70
CA GLU A 103 8.08 -18.67 2.27
C GLU A 103 6.67 -18.72 2.82
N ALA A 104 5.67 -18.71 1.92
CA ALA A 104 4.28 -18.91 2.27
C ALA A 104 3.94 -20.40 2.19
N ALA A 105 3.56 -21.02 3.31
CA ALA A 105 3.13 -22.41 3.33
C ALA A 105 1.79 -22.60 2.62
N PHE A 106 1.59 -23.75 1.96
CA PHE A 106 0.26 -24.13 1.51
C PHE A 106 -0.63 -24.43 2.72
N LEU A 107 -1.88 -23.96 2.68
CA LEU A 107 -2.83 -24.07 3.78
C LEU A 107 -3.93 -25.07 3.43
N ASP A 108 -3.77 -26.33 3.84
CA ASP A 108 -4.81 -27.36 3.71
C ASP A 108 -6.10 -27.01 4.49
N SER A 109 -5.94 -26.23 5.56
CA SER A 109 -7.02 -25.69 6.39
C SER A 109 -6.74 -24.22 6.63
N PRO A 110 -7.18 -23.32 5.73
CA PRO A 110 -6.92 -21.89 5.88
C PRO A 110 -7.60 -21.33 7.13
N PRO A 111 -6.96 -20.37 7.83
CA PRO A 111 -7.51 -19.75 9.03
C PRO A 111 -8.77 -18.94 8.70
N THR A 112 -9.63 -18.78 9.71
CA THR A 112 -10.79 -17.91 9.58
C THR A 112 -10.33 -16.46 9.65
N VAL A 113 -10.61 -15.65 8.63
CA VAL A 113 -10.28 -14.21 8.68
C VAL A 113 -11.24 -13.50 9.62
N ASP A 114 -10.85 -13.38 10.89
CA ASP A 114 -11.64 -12.78 11.97
C ASP A 114 -10.85 -11.79 12.85
N GLY A 115 -9.55 -11.62 12.58
CA GLY A 115 -8.62 -10.77 13.31
C GLY A 115 -8.02 -11.44 14.54
N ASP A 116 -8.28 -12.73 14.79
CA ASP A 116 -7.61 -13.56 15.78
C ASP A 116 -6.45 -14.33 15.17
N LEU A 117 -5.23 -14.09 15.64
CA LEU A 117 -4.07 -14.77 15.07
C LEU A 117 -3.77 -16.14 15.71
N SER A 118 -4.61 -16.62 16.65
CA SER A 118 -4.34 -17.85 17.40
C SER A 118 -4.40 -19.13 16.57
N GLU A 119 -5.07 -19.12 15.42
CA GLU A 119 -5.13 -20.26 14.48
C GLU A 119 -3.85 -20.41 13.65
N TRP A 120 -3.01 -19.37 13.58
CA TRP A 120 -1.78 -19.39 12.79
C TRP A 120 -0.69 -20.17 13.50
N SER A 121 -0.11 -21.14 12.78
CA SER A 121 0.97 -22.01 13.27
C SER A 121 2.16 -22.09 12.32
N SER A 122 2.13 -21.36 11.20
CA SER A 122 3.24 -21.27 10.25
C SER A 122 4.41 -20.46 10.81
N SER A 123 5.55 -20.54 10.13
CA SER A 123 6.69 -19.66 10.40
C SER A 123 6.29 -18.19 10.33
N THR A 124 6.86 -17.40 11.24
CA THR A 124 6.69 -15.95 11.28
C THR A 124 7.83 -15.23 10.58
N PHE A 125 7.52 -14.09 9.99
CA PHE A 125 8.46 -13.14 9.41
C PHE A 125 8.32 -11.78 10.10
N THR A 126 9.28 -10.87 9.89
CA THR A 126 9.26 -9.53 10.50
C THR A 126 9.26 -8.45 9.43
N ALA A 127 8.55 -7.35 9.68
CA ALA A 127 8.70 -6.11 8.92
C ALA A 127 9.10 -4.98 9.86
N ASN A 128 10.40 -4.87 10.13
CA ASN A 128 10.98 -3.98 11.16
C ASN A 128 12.09 -3.07 10.63
N HIS A 129 12.32 -3.05 9.32
CA HIS A 129 13.29 -2.14 8.73
C HIS A 129 12.65 -0.79 8.45
N ILE A 130 13.18 0.28 9.05
CA ILE A 130 12.70 1.64 8.79
C ILE A 130 13.11 2.09 7.39
N VAL A 131 12.11 2.36 6.55
CA VAL A 131 12.31 2.76 5.13
C VAL A 131 11.77 4.16 4.83
N PHE A 132 11.03 4.76 5.78
CA PHE A 132 10.59 6.16 5.71
C PHE A 132 10.50 6.75 7.12
N GLY A 133 10.77 8.04 7.25
CA GLY A 133 10.45 8.78 8.47
C GLY A 133 11.23 8.38 9.72
N ALA A 134 12.49 7.93 9.57
CA ALA A 134 13.30 7.42 10.69
C ALA A 134 13.47 8.39 11.87
N SER A 135 13.33 9.70 11.67
CA SER A 135 13.36 10.69 12.75
C SER A 135 12.09 10.72 13.61
N ASN A 136 10.99 10.15 13.11
CA ASN A 136 9.70 10.06 13.79
C ASN A 136 9.51 8.71 14.49
N TRP A 137 10.32 7.70 14.14
CA TRP A 137 10.26 6.39 14.77
C TRP A 137 11.06 6.36 16.06
N SER A 138 10.43 5.96 17.17
CA SER A 138 11.01 6.02 18.51
C SER A 138 11.37 4.66 19.11
N GLY A 139 11.06 3.56 18.44
CA GLY A 139 11.44 2.21 18.86
C GLY A 139 10.44 1.13 18.45
N ALA A 140 10.70 -0.11 18.86
CA ALA A 140 9.82 -1.23 18.50
C ALA A 140 8.39 -1.13 19.08
N SER A 141 8.20 -0.38 20.17
CA SER A 141 6.86 -0.11 20.73
C SER A 141 6.05 0.90 19.92
N ASP A 142 6.74 1.73 19.14
CA ASP A 142 6.20 2.82 18.32
C ASP A 142 5.81 2.28 16.94
N ALA A 143 6.70 1.54 16.27
CA ALA A 143 6.28 0.67 15.17
C ALA A 143 7.17 -0.58 15.08
N SER A 144 6.58 -1.76 15.23
CA SER A 144 7.18 -3.03 14.83
C SER A 144 6.12 -4.04 14.44
N SER A 145 6.49 -5.08 13.69
CA SER A 145 5.55 -6.10 13.30
C SER A 145 6.16 -7.48 13.14
N VAL A 146 5.29 -8.47 13.37
CA VAL A 146 5.50 -9.87 13.03
C VAL A 146 4.32 -10.30 12.18
N PHE A 147 4.56 -11.01 11.09
CA PHE A 147 3.51 -11.48 10.20
C PHE A 147 3.65 -12.95 9.86
N TYR A 148 2.51 -13.56 9.57
CA TYR A 148 2.35 -14.85 8.95
C TYR A 148 1.85 -14.67 7.53
N ILE A 149 2.23 -15.59 6.66
CA ILE A 149 1.76 -15.63 5.29
C ILE A 149 1.62 -17.09 4.87
N GLY A 150 0.54 -17.37 4.16
CA GLY A 150 0.22 -18.69 3.66
C GLY A 150 -0.67 -18.58 2.44
N TRP A 151 -0.83 -19.67 1.69
CA TRP A 151 -1.59 -19.63 0.46
C TRP A 151 -2.46 -20.87 0.27
N THR A 152 -3.47 -20.69 -0.56
CA THR A 152 -4.33 -21.74 -1.12
C THR A 152 -4.39 -21.53 -2.63
N ASN A 153 -5.00 -22.46 -3.36
CA ASN A 153 -5.24 -22.25 -4.80
C ASN A 153 -6.15 -21.03 -5.08
N GLU A 154 -6.96 -20.60 -4.10
CA GLU A 154 -7.90 -19.51 -4.24
C GLU A 154 -7.34 -18.14 -3.81
N ALA A 155 -6.50 -18.10 -2.77
CA ALA A 155 -6.05 -16.84 -2.16
C ALA A 155 -4.69 -16.93 -1.46
N LEU A 156 -4.04 -15.77 -1.37
CA LEU A 156 -2.98 -15.47 -0.43
C LEU A 156 -3.60 -14.99 0.89
N TYR A 157 -3.11 -15.51 2.02
CA TYR A 157 -3.52 -15.13 3.36
C TYR A 157 -2.37 -14.44 4.06
N VAL A 158 -2.67 -13.33 4.71
CA VAL A 158 -1.71 -12.56 5.50
C VAL A 158 -2.33 -12.30 6.87
N ALA A 159 -1.56 -12.55 7.92
CA ALA A 159 -1.90 -12.14 9.27
C ALA A 159 -0.74 -11.36 9.84
N ILE A 160 -1.00 -10.22 10.48
CA ILE A 160 0.04 -9.36 11.00
C ILE A 160 -0.33 -8.86 12.39
N LYS A 161 0.62 -9.02 13.30
CA LYS A 161 0.63 -8.42 14.62
C LYS A 161 1.47 -7.16 14.53
N VAL A 162 0.83 -6.00 14.61
CA VAL A 162 1.48 -4.69 14.64
C VAL A 162 1.57 -4.22 16.08
N MET A 163 2.77 -3.85 16.50
CA MET A 163 3.05 -3.10 17.71
C MET A 163 3.06 -1.62 17.35
N ASP A 164 2.27 -0.84 18.07
CA ASP A 164 2.00 0.57 17.80
C ASP A 164 1.47 1.19 19.10
N ASP A 165 2.05 2.31 19.52
CA ASP A 165 1.67 3.00 20.76
C ASP A 165 0.53 4.00 20.56
N THR A 166 0.28 4.46 19.32
CA THR A 166 -0.81 5.37 18.97
C THR A 166 -1.43 5.08 17.61
N LEU A 167 -2.42 4.19 17.58
CA LEU A 167 -3.21 3.95 16.37
C LEU A 167 -4.08 5.17 15.97
N VAL A 168 -3.74 5.82 14.86
CA VAL A 168 -4.46 6.85 14.11
C VAL A 168 -4.70 6.47 12.65
N GLN A 169 -5.91 5.97 12.37
CA GLN A 169 -6.47 5.95 11.03
C GLN A 169 -7.61 6.96 10.89
N VAL A 170 -7.40 7.99 10.06
CA VAL A 170 -8.36 9.06 9.79
C VAL A 170 -8.64 9.26 8.30
N SER A 171 -7.99 8.45 7.46
CA SER A 171 -8.06 8.52 6.01
C SER A 171 -8.84 7.33 5.43
N SER A 172 -9.19 7.43 4.16
CA SER A 172 -9.88 6.37 3.41
C SER A 172 -9.43 6.36 1.95
N GLY A 173 -9.78 5.31 1.22
CA GLY A 173 -9.46 5.13 -0.20
C GLY A 173 -7.97 5.24 -0.48
N GLY A 174 -7.60 5.97 -1.53
CA GLY A 174 -6.19 6.13 -1.91
C GLY A 174 -5.30 6.86 -0.90
N LEU A 175 -5.84 7.33 0.22
CA LEU A 175 -5.12 8.03 1.29
C LEU A 175 -4.93 7.18 2.55
N ILE A 176 -5.34 5.91 2.58
CA ILE A 176 -5.21 5.06 3.79
C ILE A 176 -3.76 4.98 4.33
N TYR A 177 -2.75 5.15 3.46
CA TYR A 177 -1.33 5.21 3.81
C TYR A 177 -0.94 6.41 4.70
N LYS A 178 -1.85 7.40 4.86
CA LYS A 178 -1.68 8.58 5.73
C LYS A 178 -2.25 8.34 7.15
N GLY A 179 -2.33 7.10 7.55
CA GLY A 179 -2.64 6.63 8.89
C GLY A 179 -2.02 5.26 9.07
N ASP A 180 -2.37 4.54 10.12
CA ASP A 180 -1.85 3.17 10.31
C ASP A 180 -2.50 2.23 9.32
N GLU A 181 -1.65 1.52 8.61
CA GLU A 181 -2.04 0.73 7.46
C GLU A 181 -0.94 -0.28 7.12
N VAL A 182 -1.36 -1.43 6.57
CA VAL A 182 -0.46 -2.49 6.11
C VAL A 182 -0.51 -2.54 4.59
N GLU A 183 0.63 -2.31 3.93
CA GLU A 183 0.72 -2.42 2.47
C GLU A 183 1.47 -3.68 2.03
N LEU A 184 1.04 -4.23 0.88
CA LEU A 184 1.72 -5.29 0.17
C LEU A 184 2.14 -4.81 -1.22
N GLN A 185 3.39 -5.13 -1.57
CA GLN A 185 3.94 -5.00 -2.91
C GLN A 185 4.19 -6.40 -3.46
N LEU A 186 3.70 -6.64 -4.68
CA LEU A 186 3.82 -7.94 -5.35
C LEU A 186 4.14 -7.74 -6.83
N ASP A 187 5.32 -8.18 -7.23
CA ASP A 187 5.80 -8.27 -8.62
C ASP A 187 5.44 -9.68 -9.11
N THR A 188 4.52 -9.76 -10.07
CA THR A 188 3.90 -11.02 -10.49
C THR A 188 4.58 -11.70 -11.68
N ASP A 189 5.50 -11.01 -12.36
CA ASP A 189 6.35 -11.55 -13.43
C ASP A 189 7.86 -11.41 -13.09
N LEU A 190 8.22 -11.79 -11.86
CA LEU A 190 9.58 -11.67 -11.33
C LEU A 190 10.67 -12.24 -12.25
N GLU A 191 10.39 -13.35 -12.94
CA GLU A 191 11.35 -13.94 -13.88
C GLU A 191 11.43 -13.16 -15.20
N GLY A 192 10.28 -12.70 -15.72
CA GLY A 192 10.17 -12.00 -16.99
C GLY A 192 10.86 -10.64 -16.99
N ASP A 193 10.88 -9.93 -15.86
CA ASP A 193 11.49 -8.61 -15.76
C ASP A 193 12.40 -8.41 -14.54
N PHE A 194 13.04 -9.49 -14.06
CA PHE A 194 13.86 -9.53 -12.85
C PHE A 194 14.78 -8.31 -12.58
N PHE A 195 15.36 -7.72 -13.63
CA PHE A 195 16.29 -6.59 -13.57
C PHE A 195 15.64 -5.21 -13.82
N SER A 196 14.33 -5.15 -14.04
CA SER A 196 13.57 -3.93 -14.29
C SER A 196 13.40 -3.13 -13.00
N ASN A 197 13.95 -1.92 -12.98
CA ASN A 197 13.87 -1.02 -11.84
C ASN A 197 12.72 -0.01 -11.92
N ILE A 198 11.77 -0.25 -12.83
CA ILE A 198 10.61 0.61 -13.08
C ILE A 198 9.36 -0.24 -12.92
N LEU A 199 8.36 0.31 -12.24
CA LEU A 199 7.05 -0.34 -12.10
C LEU A 199 6.38 -0.61 -13.46
N SER A 200 5.90 -1.82 -13.62
CA SER A 200 5.19 -2.34 -14.80
C SER A 200 3.69 -2.56 -14.50
N SER A 201 3.01 -3.32 -15.37
CA SER A 201 1.60 -3.70 -15.16
C SER A 201 1.40 -4.91 -14.24
N ASP A 202 2.43 -5.71 -14.05
CA ASP A 202 2.44 -6.90 -13.19
C ASP A 202 3.01 -6.59 -11.78
N ASP A 203 3.47 -5.36 -11.56
CA ASP A 203 3.76 -4.79 -10.26
C ASP A 203 2.50 -4.24 -9.56
N HIS A 204 2.16 -4.86 -8.44
CA HIS A 204 1.03 -4.49 -7.61
C HIS A 204 1.49 -3.78 -6.34
N GLN A 205 0.74 -2.75 -5.95
CA GLN A 205 0.79 -2.17 -4.62
C GLN A 205 -0.64 -2.07 -4.12
N ILE A 206 -0.93 -2.78 -3.04
CA ILE A 206 -2.25 -2.78 -2.39
C ILE A 206 -2.07 -2.43 -0.92
N GLY A 207 -3.09 -1.82 -0.34
CA GLY A 207 -3.11 -1.44 1.06
C GLY A 207 -4.28 -2.04 1.80
N LEU A 208 -4.07 -2.28 3.09
CA LEU A 208 -4.99 -2.94 4.01
C LEU A 208 -5.07 -2.09 5.28
N SER A 209 -6.14 -1.32 5.41
CA SER A 209 -6.40 -0.51 6.58
C SER A 209 -7.14 -1.32 7.65
N PRO A 210 -6.72 -1.28 8.93
CA PRO A 210 -7.49 -1.83 10.04
C PRO A 210 -8.78 -1.03 10.33
N GLY A 211 -8.98 0.12 9.66
CA GLY A 211 -9.95 1.12 10.06
C GLY A 211 -9.47 1.80 11.34
N ASN A 212 -10.41 2.33 12.14
CA ASN A 212 -10.08 3.01 13.40
C ASN A 212 -10.78 2.41 14.63
N PHE A 213 -11.33 1.19 14.47
CA PHE A 213 -12.11 0.51 15.51
C PHE A 213 -13.31 1.32 16.04
N GLY A 214 -13.77 2.29 15.26
CA GLY A 214 -14.90 3.16 15.54
C GLY A 214 -15.78 3.30 14.30
N ASN A 215 -15.71 4.46 13.65
CA ASN A 215 -16.56 4.79 12.50
C ASN A 215 -15.94 4.48 11.13
N LEU A 216 -14.63 4.23 11.05
CA LEU A 216 -13.97 3.76 9.85
C LEU A 216 -13.79 2.25 9.95
N SER A 217 -14.45 1.53 9.04
CA SER A 217 -14.29 0.09 8.88
C SER A 217 -12.95 -0.24 8.21
N THR A 218 -12.54 -1.50 8.29
CA THR A 218 -11.43 -2.02 7.49
C THR A 218 -11.65 -1.73 6.00
N GLU A 219 -10.60 -1.33 5.30
CA GLU A 219 -10.66 -0.96 3.88
C GLU A 219 -9.43 -1.49 3.14
N SER A 220 -9.60 -1.85 1.87
CA SER A 220 -8.50 -2.18 0.97
C SER A 220 -8.47 -1.29 -0.26
N TRP A 221 -7.28 -0.89 -0.69
CA TRP A 221 -7.08 -0.04 -1.87
C TRP A 221 -5.93 -0.52 -2.74
N ARG A 222 -6.07 -0.40 -4.07
CA ARG A 222 -4.98 -0.61 -5.04
C ARG A 222 -4.41 0.72 -5.48
N TRP A 223 -3.09 0.91 -5.33
CA TRP A 223 -2.36 2.03 -5.94
C TRP A 223 -1.72 1.64 -7.29
N TYR A 224 -1.17 0.43 -7.38
CA TYR A 224 -0.54 -0.10 -8.59
C TYR A 224 -1.10 -1.47 -8.99
N PRO A 225 -1.20 -1.75 -10.31
CA PRO A 225 -0.88 -0.84 -11.41
C PRO A 225 -1.93 0.28 -11.55
N ARG A 226 -1.49 1.48 -11.97
CA ARG A 226 -2.34 2.70 -11.98
C ARG A 226 -3.63 2.56 -12.79
N VAL A 227 -3.60 1.74 -13.84
CA VAL A 227 -4.74 1.46 -14.73
C VAL A 227 -5.91 0.78 -14.02
N THR A 228 -5.66 0.07 -12.91
CA THR A 228 -6.70 -0.60 -12.09
C THR A 228 -6.80 -0.01 -10.69
N ARG A 229 -6.26 1.20 -10.48
CA ARG A 229 -6.30 1.90 -9.18
C ARG A 229 -7.73 2.05 -8.67
N GLY A 230 -7.97 1.66 -7.43
CA GLY A 230 -9.31 1.70 -6.84
C GLY A 230 -9.49 0.77 -5.64
N PRO A 231 -10.71 0.70 -5.08
CA PRO A 231 -11.02 -0.19 -3.96
C PRO A 231 -10.99 -1.66 -4.38
N LEU A 232 -10.62 -2.56 -3.45
CA LEU A 232 -10.53 -4.01 -3.69
C LEU A 232 -11.57 -4.80 -2.90
N SER A 233 -12.84 -4.70 -3.28
CA SER A 233 -13.96 -5.35 -2.57
C SER A 233 -13.90 -6.89 -2.48
N ALA A 234 -13.05 -7.54 -3.29
CA ALA A 234 -12.82 -8.98 -3.23
C ALA A 234 -11.94 -9.42 -2.04
N ILE A 235 -11.16 -8.49 -1.46
CA ILE A 235 -10.34 -8.76 -0.29
C ILE A 235 -11.22 -8.77 0.95
N THR A 236 -11.10 -9.82 1.76
CA THR A 236 -11.70 -9.85 3.10
C THR A 236 -10.65 -9.42 4.10
N ILE A 237 -10.93 -8.39 4.90
CA ILE A 237 -10.06 -7.92 5.99
C ILE A 237 -10.84 -8.00 7.31
N ARG A 238 -10.18 -8.45 8.37
CA ARG A 238 -10.62 -8.27 9.75
C ARG A 238 -9.46 -7.81 10.61
N ALA A 239 -9.75 -6.97 11.60
CA ALA A 239 -8.75 -6.48 12.52
C ALA A 239 -9.30 -6.45 13.94
N LYS A 240 -8.43 -6.62 14.93
CA LYS A 240 -8.72 -6.46 16.35
C LYS A 240 -7.71 -5.52 16.98
N SER A 241 -8.20 -4.51 17.71
CA SER A 241 -7.34 -3.64 18.49
C SER A 241 -6.79 -4.40 19.70
N ARG A 242 -5.54 -4.12 20.05
CA ARG A 242 -4.90 -4.56 21.29
C ARG A 242 -4.47 -3.33 22.09
N SER A 243 -4.02 -3.55 23.33
CA SER A 243 -3.51 -2.46 24.18
C SER A 243 -2.17 -1.88 23.70
N ASP A 244 -1.49 -2.61 22.83
CA ASP A 244 -0.11 -2.43 22.37
C ASP A 244 -0.04 -2.54 20.83
N GLY A 245 -1.09 -2.07 20.15
CA GLY A 245 -1.20 -2.06 18.69
C GLY A 245 -2.45 -2.79 18.18
N TYR A 246 -2.34 -3.54 17.10
CA TYR A 246 -3.47 -4.27 16.50
C TYR A 246 -3.04 -5.56 15.82
N ASP A 247 -4.01 -6.44 15.63
CA ASP A 247 -3.89 -7.61 14.77
C ASP A 247 -4.77 -7.39 13.53
N LEU A 248 -4.27 -7.75 12.36
CA LEU A 248 -4.99 -7.68 11.08
C LEU A 248 -4.83 -9.01 10.33
N GLU A 249 -5.92 -9.52 9.79
CA GLU A 249 -5.95 -10.65 8.87
C GLU A 249 -6.57 -10.24 7.54
N ALA A 250 -6.01 -10.75 6.45
CA ALA A 250 -6.53 -10.56 5.13
C ALA A 250 -6.51 -11.85 4.31
N LYS A 251 -7.63 -12.12 3.62
CA LYS A 251 -7.71 -13.07 2.52
C LYS A 251 -7.73 -12.29 1.21
N ILE A 252 -6.70 -12.48 0.39
CA ILE A 252 -6.48 -11.77 -0.86
C ILE A 252 -6.59 -12.78 -2.01
N PRO A 253 -7.73 -12.83 -2.73
CA PRO A 253 -7.89 -13.75 -3.86
C PRO A 253 -6.81 -13.53 -4.92
N TRP A 254 -6.25 -14.60 -5.51
CA TRP A 254 -5.20 -14.46 -6.54
C TRP A 254 -5.69 -13.72 -7.80
N SER A 255 -7.00 -13.69 -8.04
CA SER A 255 -7.62 -12.89 -9.09
C SER A 255 -7.43 -11.38 -8.90
N VAL A 256 -7.11 -10.91 -7.68
CA VAL A 256 -6.66 -9.53 -7.44
C VAL A 256 -5.39 -9.26 -8.28
N PHE A 257 -4.47 -10.22 -8.32
CA PHE A 257 -3.20 -10.10 -9.03
C PHE A 257 -3.25 -10.65 -10.47
N GLY A 258 -4.36 -11.26 -10.89
CA GLY A 258 -4.44 -11.94 -12.19
C GLY A 258 -3.56 -13.19 -12.28
N VAL A 259 -3.19 -13.76 -11.13
CA VAL A 259 -2.27 -14.88 -11.00
C VAL A 259 -3.04 -16.19 -10.84
N THR A 260 -2.54 -17.27 -11.44
CA THR A 260 -2.88 -18.65 -11.04
C THR A 260 -1.71 -19.17 -10.21
N PRO A 261 -1.86 -19.41 -8.90
CA PRO A 261 -0.75 -19.81 -8.05
C PRO A 261 -0.32 -21.24 -8.36
N SER A 262 0.94 -21.56 -8.06
CA SER A 262 1.44 -22.93 -8.04
C SER A 262 2.56 -23.07 -7.03
N ALA A 263 2.72 -24.26 -6.46
CA ALA A 263 3.83 -24.55 -5.55
C ALA A 263 5.17 -24.32 -6.27
N GLY A 264 6.09 -23.65 -5.60
CA GLY A 264 7.38 -23.21 -6.12
C GLY A 264 7.35 -21.88 -6.90
N ALA A 265 6.16 -21.28 -7.13
CA ALA A 265 6.08 -19.98 -7.78
C ALA A 265 6.74 -18.88 -6.94
N ARG A 266 7.31 -17.88 -7.63
CA ARG A 266 8.11 -16.81 -7.04
C ARG A 266 7.62 -15.45 -7.50
N TYR A 267 7.55 -14.52 -6.57
CA TYR A 267 7.08 -13.16 -6.79
C TYR A 267 8.03 -12.18 -6.11
N GLY A 268 8.26 -11.00 -6.69
CA GLY A 268 8.91 -9.94 -5.92
C GLY A 268 7.95 -9.48 -4.82
N PHE A 269 8.45 -9.25 -3.61
CA PHE A 269 7.59 -9.06 -2.44
C PHE A 269 8.15 -8.10 -1.42
N ALA A 270 7.29 -7.24 -0.89
CA ALA A 270 7.52 -6.52 0.35
C ALA A 270 6.21 -6.34 1.10
N LEU A 271 6.26 -6.49 2.42
CA LEU A 271 5.21 -6.06 3.32
C LEU A 271 5.72 -4.86 4.11
N SER A 272 4.92 -3.81 4.19
CA SER A 272 5.27 -2.62 4.95
C SER A 272 4.11 -2.17 5.82
N VAL A 273 4.42 -1.45 6.90
CA VAL A 273 3.42 -0.86 7.80
C VAL A 273 3.68 0.64 7.85
N SER A 274 2.69 1.42 7.42
CA SER A 274 2.64 2.87 7.61
C SER A 274 2.23 3.15 9.06
N ASP A 275 2.83 4.20 9.63
CA ASP A 275 2.62 4.59 11.02
C ASP A 275 2.27 6.09 11.12
N ASN A 276 1.36 6.41 12.03
CA ASN A 276 0.91 7.76 12.34
C ASN A 276 0.40 7.91 13.79
N ASP A 277 1.07 8.73 14.58
CA ASP A 277 0.64 9.08 15.94
C ASP A 277 -0.17 10.39 16.02
N LEU A 278 -0.19 11.18 14.93
CA LEU A 278 -0.74 12.52 14.94
C LEU A 278 -2.27 12.48 14.84
N LYS A 279 -2.90 12.35 16.01
CA LYS A 279 -4.36 12.29 16.16
C LYS A 279 -5.09 13.36 15.35
N GLY A 280 -5.98 12.91 14.46
CA GLY A 280 -6.81 13.79 13.64
C GLY A 280 -6.12 14.34 12.39
N ALA A 281 -4.84 14.03 12.15
CA ALA A 281 -4.10 14.47 10.97
C ALA A 281 -3.82 13.30 10.02
N PRO A 282 -4.12 13.46 8.72
CA PRO A 282 -3.76 12.46 7.71
C PRO A 282 -2.29 12.67 7.28
N VAL A 283 -1.37 12.04 7.98
CA VAL A 283 0.07 12.06 7.71
C VAL A 283 0.65 10.66 7.85
N GLN A 284 1.64 10.35 7.02
CA GLN A 284 2.49 9.18 7.24
C GLN A 284 3.72 9.68 7.99
N GLN A 285 3.92 9.28 9.25
CA GLN A 285 5.05 9.70 10.06
C GLN A 285 6.27 8.82 9.77
N SER A 286 6.08 7.51 9.78
CA SER A 286 7.13 6.53 9.52
C SER A 286 6.59 5.36 8.69
N MET A 287 7.52 4.51 8.22
CA MET A 287 7.17 3.23 7.61
C MET A 287 8.25 2.19 7.92
N ILE A 288 7.83 1.04 8.42
CA ILE A 288 8.64 -0.18 8.55
C ILE A 288 8.35 -1.13 7.40
N SER A 289 9.33 -1.95 7.00
CA SER A 289 9.20 -2.93 5.92
C SER A 289 9.91 -4.24 6.24
N SER A 290 9.47 -5.32 5.58
CA SER A 290 10.13 -6.63 5.57
C SER A 290 11.50 -6.61 4.89
N VAL A 291 11.79 -5.55 4.12
CA VAL A 291 12.99 -5.41 3.30
C VAL A 291 13.60 -4.03 3.51
N SER A 292 14.86 -3.97 3.95
CA SER A 292 15.54 -2.69 4.27
C SER A 292 15.84 -1.82 3.06
N SER A 293 15.95 -2.40 1.87
CA SER A 293 16.22 -1.67 0.62
C SER A 293 14.96 -1.12 -0.05
N ARG A 294 13.77 -1.42 0.48
CA ARG A 294 12.50 -1.21 -0.21
C ARG A 294 12.38 0.23 -0.69
N THR A 295 12.23 0.38 -2.00
CA THR A 295 11.87 1.60 -2.69
C THR A 295 10.56 1.35 -3.45
N LEU A 296 9.55 2.21 -3.23
CA LEU A 296 8.22 2.03 -3.82
C LEU A 296 8.26 1.82 -5.34
N THR A 297 9.04 2.65 -6.04
CA THR A 297 9.03 2.71 -7.50
C THR A 297 10.06 1.82 -8.18
N ASN A 298 10.76 0.98 -7.42
CA ASN A 298 11.83 0.12 -7.94
C ASN A 298 11.65 -1.33 -7.45
N PRO A 299 11.01 -2.20 -8.24
CA PRO A 299 10.78 -3.61 -7.91
C PRO A 299 12.08 -4.35 -7.56
N THR A 300 13.20 -4.06 -8.23
CA THR A 300 14.51 -4.69 -7.95
C THR A 300 15.01 -4.48 -6.53
N THR A 301 14.35 -3.66 -5.72
CA THR A 301 14.68 -3.44 -4.29
C THR A 301 13.82 -4.23 -3.32
N TRP A 302 12.78 -4.92 -3.81
CA TRP A 302 11.90 -5.77 -3.01
C TRP A 302 12.54 -7.13 -2.79
N GLY A 303 12.02 -7.87 -1.81
CA GLY A 303 12.41 -9.24 -1.51
C GLY A 303 11.73 -10.23 -2.45
N THR A 304 11.64 -11.48 -2.03
CA THR A 304 11.01 -12.56 -2.80
C THR A 304 10.03 -13.30 -1.92
N LEU A 305 8.82 -13.53 -2.43
CA LEU A 305 7.84 -14.45 -1.90
C LEU A 305 7.94 -15.77 -2.67
N ILE A 306 8.01 -16.89 -1.96
CA ILE A 306 8.00 -18.25 -2.52
C ILE A 306 6.75 -18.94 -2.02
N LEU A 307 5.97 -19.52 -2.93
CA LEU A 307 4.86 -20.40 -2.56
C LEU A 307 5.41 -21.79 -2.22
N GLY A 308 5.48 -22.12 -0.94
CA GLY A 308 5.87 -23.44 -0.46
C GLY A 308 4.85 -24.52 -0.86
N PRO A 309 5.24 -25.80 -0.81
CA PRO A 309 4.35 -26.93 -1.12
C PRO A 309 3.23 -27.11 -0.09
#